data_AF-A0AAU9J110-F1
#
_entry.id   AF-A0AAU9J110-F1
#
_cell.length_a   1.000
_cell.length_b   1.000
_cell.length_c   1.000
_cell.angle_alpha   90.00
_cell.angle_beta   90.00
_cell.angle_gamma   90.00
#
_symmetry.space_group_name_H-M   'P 1'
#
loop_
_entity.id
_entity.type
_entity.pdbx_description
1 polymer ?
#
loop_
_entity_poly.entity_id
_entity_poly.type
_entity_poly.pdbx_seq_one_letter_code
_entity_poly.pdbx_strand_id
1 'polypeptide(L)'
;MVDSQKILEETLNSSVARQKYLEDLNSLRGTSPEIFYKILRNLCVEGSRAQAKIKDFLEPIVVPETGLREFTQFLVNFSIGNTEHLEICFNLLGSIPYENTNLKFLLMLCHNIIGESEDFKAKFIREKRDLIRFFIEKIECKEDEFEWVYYLFSKLLPNNLGIIAEFLDGRHKIYLFEFIKSSLEEAWEQKHSLISEAQTQWFSLRLDDYSVIINEFLNSPDENFQLSLDLLNLLTREAPKYPLIKSIALNSRAILKCYDILAAGCHAAGQRALILQIIANTLENCQEAADIADSHLYDLLKSSEFDMENPMCREWVVVIVKLLVPHKPGIEVKIEALKRNERAINPNTKLI
;
A
#
# COMPACT_ATOMS: atom_id res chain seq x y z
N MET A 1 -48.33 -6.53 -21.49
CA MET A 1 -47.03 -5.90 -21.14
C MET A 1 -46.83 -6.07 -19.64
N VAL A 2 -45.67 -6.57 -19.22
CA VAL A 2 -45.31 -6.60 -17.81
C VAL A 2 -45.07 -5.17 -17.35
N ASP A 3 -45.80 -4.72 -16.33
CA ASP A 3 -45.61 -3.39 -15.74
C ASP A 3 -44.34 -3.39 -14.88
N SER A 4 -43.19 -3.29 -15.57
CA SER A 4 -41.87 -3.47 -15.00
C SER A 4 -41.56 -2.44 -13.90
N GLN A 5 -42.12 -1.23 -14.04
CA GLN A 5 -41.94 -0.15 -13.06
C GLN A 5 -42.69 -0.45 -11.76
N LYS A 6 -43.92 -0.95 -11.87
CA LYS A 6 -44.69 -1.41 -10.71
C LYS A 6 -43.99 -2.53 -9.97
N ILE A 7 -43.43 -3.53 -10.66
CA ILE A 7 -42.67 -4.62 -10.03
C ILE A 7 -41.45 -4.07 -9.27
N LEU A 8 -40.73 -3.12 -9.87
CA LEU A 8 -39.59 -2.48 -9.23
C LEU A 8 -40.00 -1.76 -7.93
N GLU A 9 -41.08 -0.99 -7.96
CA GLU A 9 -41.61 -0.29 -6.78
C GLU A 9 -42.08 -1.25 -5.70
N GLU A 10 -42.78 -2.32 -6.08
CA GLU A 10 -43.23 -3.37 -5.14
C GLU A 10 -42.04 -4.05 -4.46
N THR A 11 -41.02 -4.46 -5.22
CA THR A 11 -39.84 -5.16 -4.68
C THR A 11 -38.92 -4.28 -3.84
N LEU A 12 -38.87 -2.97 -4.14
CA LEU A 12 -38.13 -2.00 -3.33
C LEU A 12 -38.76 -1.86 -1.93
N ASN A 13 -40.09 -1.82 -1.85
CA ASN A 13 -40.79 -1.40 -0.64
C ASN A 13 -41.36 -2.54 0.21
N SER A 14 -41.43 -3.78 -0.29
CA SER A 14 -42.13 -4.87 0.38
C SER A 14 -41.38 -6.20 0.35
N SER A 15 -41.10 -6.76 1.54
CA SER A 15 -40.55 -8.13 1.67
C SER A 15 -41.54 -9.17 1.14
N VAL A 16 -42.85 -8.98 1.35
CA VAL A 16 -43.90 -9.87 0.80
C VAL A 16 -43.84 -9.89 -0.72
N ALA A 17 -43.66 -8.73 -1.35
CA ALA A 17 -43.49 -8.66 -2.80
C ALA A 17 -42.21 -9.38 -3.25
N ARG A 18 -41.08 -9.16 -2.56
CA ARG A 18 -39.83 -9.86 -2.89
C ARG A 18 -39.97 -11.38 -2.78
N GLN A 19 -40.63 -11.90 -1.75
CA GLN A 19 -40.90 -13.33 -1.61
C GLN A 19 -41.78 -13.86 -2.74
N LYS A 20 -42.87 -13.15 -3.08
CA LYS A 20 -43.73 -13.48 -4.23
C LYS A 20 -42.92 -13.61 -5.52
N TYR A 21 -42.06 -12.66 -5.84
CA TYR A 21 -41.26 -12.72 -7.07
C TYR A 21 -40.12 -13.75 -7.00
N LEU A 22 -39.62 -14.09 -5.81
CA LEU A 22 -38.68 -15.20 -5.61
C LEU A 22 -39.34 -16.60 -5.71
N GLU A 23 -40.66 -16.68 -5.59
CA GLU A 23 -41.41 -17.92 -5.84
C GLU A 23 -41.64 -18.14 -7.34
N ASP A 24 -41.77 -17.07 -8.11
CA ASP A 24 -41.91 -17.13 -9.58
C ASP A 24 -41.02 -16.10 -10.27
N LEU A 25 -39.73 -16.42 -10.40
CA LEU A 25 -38.76 -15.58 -11.12
C LEU A 25 -39.07 -15.48 -12.64
N ASN A 26 -39.85 -16.41 -13.20
CA ASN A 26 -40.24 -16.33 -14.62
C ASN A 26 -41.19 -15.16 -14.89
N SER A 27 -41.91 -14.66 -13.88
CA SER A 27 -42.73 -13.45 -13.97
C SER A 27 -41.92 -12.19 -14.30
N LEU A 28 -40.60 -12.23 -14.12
CA LEU A 28 -39.69 -11.13 -14.47
C LEU A 28 -39.29 -11.14 -15.95
N ARG A 29 -39.59 -12.20 -16.71
CA ARG A 29 -39.26 -12.29 -18.14
C ARG A 29 -40.03 -11.21 -18.92
N GLY A 30 -39.32 -10.47 -19.76
CA GLY A 30 -39.89 -9.35 -20.54
C GLY A 30 -39.79 -7.98 -19.86
N THR A 31 -39.16 -7.89 -18.69
CA THR A 31 -38.64 -6.62 -18.15
C THR A 31 -37.41 -6.18 -18.96
N SER A 32 -37.16 -4.86 -19.06
CA SER A 32 -35.93 -4.36 -19.69
C SER A 32 -34.70 -4.72 -18.83
N PRO A 33 -33.50 -4.91 -19.42
CA PRO A 33 -32.30 -5.31 -18.67
C PRO A 33 -32.02 -4.43 -17.44
N GLU A 34 -32.14 -3.10 -17.59
CA GLU A 34 -31.93 -2.14 -16.49
C GLU A 34 -32.90 -2.37 -15.31
N ILE A 35 -34.20 -2.55 -15.60
CA ILE A 35 -35.21 -2.77 -14.56
C ILE A 35 -35.05 -4.17 -13.96
N PHE A 36 -34.74 -5.15 -14.80
CA PHE A 36 -34.51 -6.54 -14.40
C PHE A 36 -33.42 -6.64 -13.32
N TYR A 37 -32.24 -6.06 -13.55
CA TYR A 37 -31.15 -6.12 -12.56
C TYR A 37 -31.43 -5.29 -11.31
N LYS A 38 -32.19 -4.18 -11.41
CA LYS A 38 -32.68 -3.46 -10.22
C LYS A 38 -33.59 -4.32 -9.36
N ILE A 39 -34.50 -5.07 -9.98
CA ILE A 39 -35.38 -6.02 -9.28
C ILE A 39 -34.53 -7.11 -8.63
N LEU A 40 -33.66 -7.79 -9.39
CA LEU A 40 -32.81 -8.86 -8.85
C LEU A 40 -31.96 -8.39 -7.67
N ARG A 41 -31.36 -7.20 -7.76
CA ARG A 41 -30.61 -6.57 -6.66
C ARG A 41 -31.47 -6.42 -5.40
N ASN A 42 -32.73 -6.01 -5.54
CA ASN A 42 -33.65 -5.89 -4.42
C ASN A 42 -33.99 -7.27 -3.83
N LEU A 43 -34.18 -8.29 -4.67
CA LEU A 43 -34.46 -9.66 -4.22
C LEU A 43 -33.30 -10.27 -3.41
N CYS A 44 -32.05 -9.93 -3.73
CA CYS A 44 -30.87 -10.38 -2.97
C CYS A 44 -30.89 -9.96 -1.49
N VAL A 45 -31.66 -8.94 -1.10
CA VAL A 45 -31.80 -8.48 0.29
C VAL A 45 -32.43 -9.56 1.19
N GLU A 46 -33.16 -10.51 0.62
CA GLU A 46 -33.76 -11.64 1.35
C GLU A 46 -32.74 -12.74 1.72
N GLY A 47 -31.45 -12.54 1.41
CA GLY A 47 -30.33 -13.35 1.91
C GLY A 47 -29.92 -14.52 1.00
N SER A 48 -29.11 -15.43 1.54
CA SER A 48 -28.40 -16.46 0.77
C SER A 48 -29.31 -17.41 -0.01
N ARG A 49 -30.45 -17.80 0.56
CA ARG A 49 -31.45 -18.63 -0.14
C ARG A 49 -32.03 -17.94 -1.37
N ALA A 50 -32.27 -16.64 -1.29
CA ALA A 50 -32.77 -15.85 -2.41
C ALA A 50 -31.69 -15.72 -3.50
N GLN A 51 -30.45 -15.43 -3.10
CA GLN A 51 -29.32 -15.41 -4.03
C GLN A 51 -29.15 -16.76 -4.75
N ALA A 52 -29.25 -17.90 -4.05
CA ALA A 52 -29.16 -19.22 -4.67
C ALA A 52 -30.28 -19.47 -5.72
N LYS A 53 -31.53 -19.11 -5.40
CA LYS A 53 -32.62 -19.18 -6.39
C LYS A 53 -32.36 -18.32 -7.63
N ILE A 54 -31.79 -17.12 -7.42
CA ILE A 54 -31.43 -16.22 -8.52
C ILE A 54 -30.30 -16.83 -9.36
N LYS A 55 -29.29 -17.44 -8.73
CA LYS A 55 -28.23 -18.19 -9.41
C LYS A 55 -28.85 -19.25 -10.33
N ASP A 56 -29.65 -20.15 -9.77
CA ASP A 56 -30.29 -21.25 -10.50
C ASP A 56 -31.15 -20.75 -11.68
N PHE A 57 -31.81 -19.61 -11.52
CA PHE A 57 -32.62 -18.99 -12.56
C PHE A 57 -31.80 -18.41 -13.72
N LEU A 58 -30.60 -17.90 -13.45
CA LEU A 58 -29.79 -17.18 -14.43
C LEU A 58 -28.75 -18.04 -15.15
N GLU A 59 -28.45 -19.27 -14.71
CA GLU A 59 -27.29 -20.02 -15.21
C GLU A 59 -27.34 -20.35 -16.73
N PRO A 60 -26.26 -20.04 -17.49
CA PRO A 60 -25.07 -19.30 -17.08
C PRO A 60 -25.31 -17.78 -17.01
N ILE A 61 -24.80 -17.11 -15.96
CA ILE A 61 -24.89 -15.65 -15.84
C ILE A 61 -24.04 -15.00 -16.95
N VAL A 62 -24.68 -14.25 -17.85
CA VAL A 62 -24.03 -13.53 -18.94
C VAL A 62 -24.02 -12.03 -18.64
N VAL A 63 -22.92 -11.35 -18.99
CA VAL A 63 -22.81 -9.89 -18.90
C VAL A 63 -23.70 -9.26 -19.97
N PRO A 64 -24.61 -8.34 -19.60
CA PRO A 64 -25.55 -7.77 -20.55
C PRO A 64 -24.88 -6.69 -21.42
N GLU A 65 -25.38 -6.50 -22.65
CA GLU A 65 -24.95 -5.40 -23.52
C GLU A 65 -25.42 -4.02 -23.01
N THR A 66 -26.54 -3.96 -22.29
CA THR A 66 -27.14 -2.73 -21.73
C THR A 66 -27.47 -2.89 -20.24
N GLY A 67 -27.56 -1.79 -19.49
CA GLY A 67 -27.80 -1.84 -18.04
C GLY A 67 -26.62 -2.40 -17.23
N LEU A 68 -25.39 -2.25 -17.73
CA LEU A 68 -24.16 -2.72 -17.08
C LEU A 68 -23.97 -2.18 -15.66
N ARG A 69 -24.39 -0.92 -15.43
CA ARG A 69 -24.31 -0.30 -14.11
C ARG A 69 -25.22 -1.01 -13.11
N GLU A 70 -26.48 -1.25 -13.50
CA GLU A 70 -27.45 -1.99 -12.71
C GLU A 70 -27.02 -3.44 -12.49
N PHE A 71 -26.45 -4.09 -13.51
CA PHE A 71 -25.87 -5.41 -13.41
C PHE A 71 -24.73 -5.46 -12.39
N THR A 72 -23.80 -4.52 -12.43
CA THR A 72 -22.69 -4.43 -11.47
C THR A 72 -23.21 -4.24 -10.04
N GLN A 73 -24.22 -3.39 -9.86
CA GLN A 73 -24.88 -3.20 -8.56
C GLN A 73 -25.61 -4.47 -8.08
N PHE A 74 -26.22 -5.22 -8.98
CA PHE A 74 -26.77 -6.54 -8.67
C PHE A 74 -25.67 -7.49 -8.17
N LEU A 75 -24.52 -7.56 -8.86
CA LEU A 75 -23.40 -8.42 -8.44
C LEU A 75 -22.86 -8.06 -7.05
N VAL A 76 -22.85 -6.78 -6.69
CA VAL A 76 -22.48 -6.34 -5.32
C VAL A 76 -23.41 -6.98 -4.27
N ASN A 77 -24.73 -6.95 -4.47
CA ASN A 77 -25.66 -7.56 -3.51
C ASN A 77 -25.66 -9.10 -3.59
N PHE A 78 -25.38 -9.64 -4.77
CA PHE A 78 -25.32 -11.09 -5.03
C PHE A 78 -24.10 -11.75 -4.37
N SER A 79 -23.00 -11.01 -4.21
CA SER A 79 -21.73 -11.47 -3.64
C SER A 79 -21.67 -11.46 -2.11
N ILE A 80 -22.66 -10.91 -1.40
CA ILE A 80 -22.60 -10.80 0.05
C ILE A 80 -22.74 -12.17 0.71
N GLY A 81 -21.69 -12.63 1.40
CA GLY A 81 -21.73 -13.72 2.37
C GLY A 81 -21.86 -15.14 1.80
N ASN A 82 -21.54 -15.36 0.52
CA ASN A 82 -21.61 -16.69 -0.11
C ASN A 82 -20.42 -16.95 -1.06
N THR A 83 -19.53 -17.86 -0.64
CA THR A 83 -18.30 -18.26 -1.34
C THR A 83 -18.54 -18.73 -2.80
N GLU A 84 -19.60 -19.51 -3.07
CA GLU A 84 -19.88 -19.96 -4.45
C GLU A 84 -20.23 -18.79 -5.38
N HIS A 85 -20.90 -17.76 -4.86
CA HIS A 85 -21.24 -16.58 -5.65
C HIS A 85 -20.05 -15.65 -5.82
N LEU A 86 -19.11 -15.65 -4.86
CA LEU A 86 -17.87 -14.89 -4.97
C LEU A 86 -17.02 -15.38 -6.15
N GLU A 87 -16.92 -16.69 -6.37
CA GLU A 87 -16.21 -17.23 -7.53
C GLU A 87 -16.87 -16.84 -8.87
N ILE A 88 -18.21 -16.87 -8.93
CA ILE A 88 -18.96 -16.41 -10.12
C ILE A 88 -18.68 -14.92 -10.37
N CYS A 89 -18.82 -14.08 -9.35
CA CYS A 89 -18.55 -12.65 -9.46
C CYS A 89 -17.09 -12.36 -9.84
N PHE A 90 -16.14 -13.11 -9.28
CA PHE A 90 -14.72 -13.02 -9.62
C PHE A 90 -14.47 -13.29 -11.10
N ASN A 91 -15.10 -14.32 -11.67
CA ASN A 91 -14.97 -14.64 -13.09
C ASN A 91 -15.58 -13.54 -13.98
N LEU A 92 -16.67 -12.92 -13.54
CA LEU A 92 -17.36 -11.84 -14.27
C LEU A 92 -16.66 -10.49 -14.21
N LEU A 93 -15.80 -10.21 -13.21
CA LEU A 93 -15.12 -8.92 -13.03
C LEU A 93 -14.36 -8.44 -14.29
N GLY A 94 -13.76 -9.36 -15.04
CA GLY A 94 -13.00 -9.01 -16.26
C GLY A 94 -13.87 -8.54 -17.42
N SER A 95 -15.18 -8.77 -17.33
CA SER A 95 -16.15 -8.45 -18.37
C SER A 95 -16.92 -7.15 -18.10
N ILE A 96 -16.72 -6.52 -16.93
CA ILE A 96 -17.34 -5.25 -16.57
C ILE A 96 -16.39 -4.11 -17.00
N PRO A 97 -16.85 -3.08 -17.74
CA PRO A 97 -16.00 -1.96 -18.13
C PRO A 97 -15.45 -1.18 -16.92
N TYR A 98 -14.15 -0.86 -16.97
CA TYR A 98 -13.44 -0.09 -15.95
C TYR A 98 -13.61 1.41 -16.18
N GLU A 99 -14.78 1.92 -15.82
CA GLU A 99 -15.18 3.30 -16.00
C GLU A 99 -15.53 3.96 -14.66
N ASN A 100 -15.36 5.29 -14.57
CA ASN A 100 -15.65 6.04 -13.34
C ASN A 100 -17.10 5.85 -12.86
N THR A 101 -18.06 5.69 -13.78
CA THR A 101 -19.48 5.45 -13.47
C THR A 101 -19.73 4.15 -12.69
N ASN A 102 -18.82 3.19 -12.80
CA ASN A 102 -18.86 1.89 -12.11
C ASN A 102 -17.84 1.78 -10.96
N LEU A 103 -16.95 2.76 -10.78
CA LEU A 103 -15.82 2.70 -9.85
C LEU A 103 -16.22 2.25 -8.45
N LYS A 104 -17.18 2.95 -7.83
CA LYS A 104 -17.68 2.61 -6.49
C LYS A 104 -18.18 1.17 -6.39
N PHE A 105 -18.93 0.70 -7.39
CA PHE A 105 -19.50 -0.65 -7.37
C PHE A 105 -18.44 -1.72 -7.65
N LEU A 106 -17.47 -1.44 -8.51
CA LEU A 106 -16.30 -2.30 -8.71
C LEU A 106 -15.48 -2.44 -7.42
N LEU A 107 -15.22 -1.32 -6.71
CA LEU A 107 -14.51 -1.33 -5.43
C LEU A 107 -15.27 -2.16 -4.38
N MET A 108 -16.58 -1.96 -4.24
CA MET A 108 -17.42 -2.75 -3.33
C MET A 108 -17.45 -4.23 -3.70
N LEU A 109 -17.56 -4.57 -4.99
CA LEU A 109 -17.56 -5.95 -5.45
C LEU A 109 -16.21 -6.63 -5.18
N CYS A 110 -15.10 -5.93 -5.48
CA CYS A 110 -13.76 -6.43 -5.18
C CYS A 110 -13.58 -6.63 -3.69
N HIS A 111 -14.04 -5.70 -2.86
CA HIS A 111 -14.02 -5.85 -1.42
C HIS A 111 -14.74 -7.12 -0.95
N ASN A 112 -15.92 -7.42 -1.49
CA ASN A 112 -16.65 -8.65 -1.15
C ASN A 112 -15.85 -9.90 -1.54
N ILE A 113 -15.20 -9.88 -2.70
CA ILE A 113 -14.40 -10.98 -3.26
C ILE A 113 -13.11 -11.21 -2.46
N ILE A 114 -12.38 -10.14 -2.12
CA ILE A 114 -11.09 -10.20 -1.39
C ILE A 114 -11.26 -10.63 0.07
N GLY A 115 -12.49 -10.67 0.59
CA GLY A 115 -12.82 -11.07 1.96
C GLY A 115 -12.45 -12.51 2.33
N GLU A 116 -11.97 -13.32 1.38
CA GLU A 116 -11.66 -14.73 1.55
C GLU A 116 -10.17 -15.01 1.32
N SER A 117 -9.51 -15.69 2.27
CA SER A 117 -8.15 -16.30 2.25
C SER A 117 -6.98 -15.57 1.55
N GLU A 118 -5.77 -15.62 2.12
CA GLU A 118 -4.57 -15.03 1.50
C GLU A 118 -4.25 -15.59 0.09
N ASP A 119 -4.44 -16.89 -0.14
CA ASP A 119 -4.22 -17.51 -1.45
C ASP A 119 -5.14 -16.93 -2.54
N PHE A 120 -6.39 -16.65 -2.17
CA PHE A 120 -7.34 -16.07 -3.09
C PHE A 120 -7.05 -14.59 -3.38
N LYS A 121 -6.49 -13.83 -2.42
CA LYS A 121 -5.96 -12.48 -2.70
C LYS A 121 -4.84 -12.50 -3.72
N ALA A 122 -3.87 -13.39 -3.56
CA ALA A 122 -2.77 -13.52 -4.52
C ALA A 122 -3.29 -13.92 -5.92
N LYS A 123 -4.26 -14.83 -6.00
CA LYS A 123 -4.97 -15.18 -7.25
C LYS A 123 -5.64 -13.94 -7.84
N PHE A 124 -6.40 -13.21 -7.03
CA PHE A 124 -7.09 -12.00 -7.45
C PHE A 124 -6.14 -10.98 -8.05
N ILE A 125 -5.02 -10.72 -7.38
CA ILE A 125 -4.02 -9.77 -7.83
C ILE A 125 -3.41 -10.17 -9.17
N ARG A 126 -3.10 -11.45 -9.34
CA ARG A 126 -2.49 -11.95 -10.58
C ARG A 126 -3.44 -11.96 -11.75
N GLU A 127 -4.72 -12.26 -11.54
CA GLU A 127 -5.71 -12.39 -12.61
C GLU A 127 -6.43 -11.08 -12.94
N LYS A 128 -6.51 -10.13 -12.00
CA LYS A 128 -7.23 -8.85 -12.16
C LYS A 128 -6.29 -7.64 -12.17
N ARG A 129 -5.10 -7.79 -12.76
CA ARG A 129 -4.05 -6.75 -12.82
C ARG A 129 -4.55 -5.43 -13.39
N ASP A 130 -5.29 -5.48 -14.50
CA ASP A 130 -5.77 -4.26 -15.16
C ASP A 130 -6.81 -3.51 -14.32
N LEU A 131 -7.62 -4.24 -13.55
CA LEU A 131 -8.54 -3.66 -12.57
C LEU A 131 -7.79 -3.00 -11.40
N ILE A 132 -6.73 -3.63 -10.93
CA ILE A 132 -5.88 -3.05 -9.88
C ILE A 132 -5.18 -1.79 -10.38
N ARG A 133 -4.61 -1.81 -11.59
CA ARG A 133 -4.02 -0.62 -12.22
C ARG A 133 -5.05 0.50 -12.31
N PHE A 134 -6.25 0.19 -12.79
CA PHE A 134 -7.36 1.15 -12.83
C PHE A 134 -7.65 1.75 -11.44
N PHE A 135 -7.70 0.96 -10.37
CA PHE A 135 -7.90 1.51 -9.01
C PHE A 135 -6.73 2.36 -8.53
N ILE A 136 -5.49 2.01 -8.87
CA ILE A 136 -4.30 2.80 -8.53
C ILE A 136 -4.36 4.17 -9.21
N GLU A 137 -4.78 4.25 -10.48
CA GLU A 137 -4.99 5.54 -11.17
C GLU A 137 -6.02 6.43 -10.47
N LYS A 138 -6.93 5.85 -9.67
CA LYS A 138 -7.94 6.61 -8.92
C LYS A 138 -7.48 7.06 -7.55
N ILE A 139 -6.28 6.70 -7.11
CA ILE A 139 -5.69 7.20 -5.85
C ILE A 139 -5.56 8.73 -5.90
N GLU A 140 -5.28 9.32 -7.06
CA GLU A 140 -5.18 10.78 -7.24
C GLU A 140 -6.55 11.50 -7.25
N CYS A 141 -7.66 10.78 -7.37
CA CYS A 141 -9.00 11.38 -7.43
C CYS A 141 -9.46 11.78 -6.02
N LYS A 142 -9.40 13.08 -5.71
CA LYS A 142 -9.79 13.69 -4.41
C LYS A 142 -11.32 13.77 -4.18
N GLU A 143 -12.06 12.71 -4.48
CA GLU A 143 -13.52 12.65 -4.33
C GLU A 143 -13.95 11.49 -3.40
N ASP A 144 -15.27 11.36 -3.17
CA ASP A 144 -15.92 10.39 -2.27
C ASP A 144 -15.48 8.92 -2.47
N GLU A 145 -14.88 8.57 -3.60
CA GLU A 145 -14.34 7.25 -3.89
C GLU A 145 -12.95 6.98 -3.28
N PHE A 146 -12.22 8.01 -2.82
CA PHE A 146 -10.89 7.84 -2.21
C PHE A 146 -10.93 6.89 -1.01
N GLU A 147 -11.96 7.00 -0.15
CA GLU A 147 -12.14 6.13 1.02
C GLU A 147 -12.27 4.65 0.62
N TRP A 148 -12.97 4.36 -0.48
CA TRP A 148 -13.16 2.99 -0.95
C TRP A 148 -11.89 2.42 -1.59
N VAL A 149 -11.13 3.24 -2.32
CA VAL A 149 -9.81 2.87 -2.86
C VAL A 149 -8.85 2.59 -1.70
N TYR A 150 -8.80 3.48 -0.70
CA TYR A 150 -8.01 3.30 0.52
C TYR A 150 -8.38 2.00 1.23
N TYR A 151 -9.68 1.78 1.44
CA TYR A 151 -10.17 0.61 2.14
C TYR A 151 -9.86 -0.69 1.39
N LEU A 152 -9.93 -0.69 0.06
CA LEU A 152 -9.53 -1.83 -0.75
C LEU A 152 -8.03 -2.12 -0.61
N PHE A 153 -7.17 -1.11 -0.77
CA PHE A 153 -5.72 -1.28 -0.73
C PHE A 153 -5.19 -1.62 0.66
N SER A 154 -5.82 -1.13 1.74
CA SER A 154 -5.49 -1.56 3.11
C SER A 154 -5.71 -3.06 3.35
N LYS A 155 -6.60 -3.70 2.58
CA LYS A 155 -6.83 -5.16 2.64
C LYS A 155 -5.96 -5.96 1.66
N LEU A 156 -5.68 -5.37 0.50
CA LEU A 156 -4.91 -6.01 -0.57
C LEU A 156 -3.40 -5.97 -0.33
N LEU A 157 -2.86 -4.83 0.11
CA LEU A 157 -1.41 -4.60 0.12
C LEU A 157 -0.62 -5.45 1.11
N PRO A 158 -1.07 -5.67 2.36
CA PRO A 158 -0.30 -6.49 3.29
C PRO A 158 0.00 -7.88 2.70
N ASN A 159 1.28 -8.28 2.68
CA ASN A 159 1.83 -9.50 2.04
C ASN A 159 1.83 -9.54 0.50
N ASN A 160 1.22 -8.59 -0.18
CA ASN A 160 1.07 -8.65 -1.62
C ASN A 160 1.72 -7.47 -2.35
N LEU A 161 2.43 -6.58 -1.65
CA LEU A 161 3.09 -5.44 -2.27
C LEU A 161 4.05 -5.88 -3.37
N GLY A 162 4.78 -6.98 -3.15
CA GLY A 162 5.71 -7.54 -4.14
C GLY A 162 4.99 -7.96 -5.42
N ILE A 163 3.91 -8.73 -5.30
CA ILE A 163 3.12 -9.21 -6.45
C ILE A 163 2.50 -8.02 -7.20
N ILE A 164 2.00 -7.01 -6.47
CA ILE A 164 1.43 -5.81 -7.09
C ILE A 164 2.52 -5.04 -7.84
N ALA A 165 3.64 -4.75 -7.19
CA ALA A 165 4.74 -3.98 -7.78
C ALA A 165 5.36 -4.63 -9.03
N GLU A 166 5.33 -5.96 -9.16
CA GLU A 166 5.84 -6.69 -10.32
C GLU A 166 5.18 -6.28 -11.66
N PHE A 167 3.91 -5.89 -11.66
CA PHE A 167 3.18 -5.56 -12.89
C PHE A 167 2.85 -4.07 -13.05
N LEU A 168 3.26 -3.21 -12.14
CA LEU A 168 3.06 -1.77 -12.29
C LEU A 168 4.17 -1.13 -13.12
N ASP A 169 3.79 -0.21 -14.01
CA ASP A 169 4.76 0.67 -14.66
C ASP A 169 5.23 1.78 -13.70
N GLY A 170 6.19 2.59 -14.16
CA GLY A 170 6.78 3.65 -13.33
C GLY A 170 5.76 4.63 -12.75
N ARG A 171 4.75 5.05 -13.52
CA ARG A 171 3.73 6.01 -13.03
C ARG A 171 2.83 5.37 -11.99
N HIS A 172 2.32 4.17 -12.26
CA HIS A 172 1.44 3.48 -11.31
C HIS A 172 2.16 3.11 -10.01
N LYS A 173 3.46 2.78 -10.08
CA LYS A 173 4.29 2.57 -8.89
C LYS A 173 4.38 3.82 -8.01
N ILE A 174 4.55 5.00 -8.61
CA ILE A 174 4.58 6.27 -7.87
C ILE A 174 3.28 6.45 -7.09
N TYR A 175 2.13 6.32 -7.75
CA TYR A 175 0.82 6.46 -7.09
C TYR A 175 0.64 5.49 -5.93
N LEU A 176 1.04 4.23 -6.11
CA LEU A 176 0.99 3.24 -5.05
C LEU A 176 1.89 3.61 -3.87
N PHE A 177 3.09 4.10 -4.13
CA PHE A 177 4.06 4.42 -3.09
C PHE A 177 3.73 5.72 -2.36
N GLU A 178 3.15 6.70 -3.04
CA GLU A 178 2.57 7.88 -2.39
C GLU A 178 1.42 7.49 -1.46
N PHE A 179 0.53 6.60 -1.91
CA PHE A 179 -0.52 6.04 -1.06
C PHE A 179 0.05 5.37 0.19
N ILE A 180 1.00 4.44 0.02
CA ILE A 180 1.63 3.73 1.14
C ILE A 180 2.29 4.74 2.09
N LYS A 181 3.01 5.74 1.57
CA LYS A 181 3.66 6.77 2.38
C LYS A 181 2.63 7.51 3.22
N SER A 182 1.58 8.06 2.61
CA SER A 182 0.55 8.80 3.33
C SER A 182 -0.17 7.94 4.38
N SER A 183 -0.50 6.68 4.06
CA SER A 183 -1.12 5.76 5.02
C SER A 183 -0.21 5.44 6.21
N LEU A 184 1.09 5.26 5.97
CA LEU A 184 2.05 5.00 7.05
C LEU A 184 2.36 6.26 7.88
N GLU A 185 2.38 7.45 7.27
CA GLU A 185 2.53 8.70 8.01
C GLU A 185 1.37 8.91 8.97
N GLU A 186 0.12 8.67 8.52
CA GLU A 186 -1.06 8.71 9.37
C GLU A 186 -1.00 7.69 10.52
N ALA A 187 -0.62 6.44 10.22
CA ALA A 187 -0.45 5.42 11.25
C ALA A 187 0.61 5.83 12.29
N TRP A 188 1.72 6.42 11.85
CA TRP A 188 2.78 6.90 12.72
C TRP A 188 2.33 8.05 13.64
N GLU A 189 1.60 9.03 13.10
CA GLU A 189 1.05 10.15 13.86
C GLU A 189 0.09 9.67 14.97
N GLN A 190 -0.67 8.61 14.68
CA GLN A 190 -1.55 7.94 15.64
C GLN A 190 -0.80 6.98 16.59
N LYS A 191 0.53 6.91 16.50
CA LYS A 191 1.41 6.04 17.30
C LYS A 191 1.13 4.55 17.12
N HIS A 192 0.58 4.18 15.96
CA HIS A 192 0.42 2.79 15.56
C HIS A 192 1.73 2.22 15.02
N SER A 193 1.86 0.89 15.06
CA SER A 193 3.01 0.22 14.45
C SER A 193 2.89 0.28 12.93
N LEU A 194 3.98 0.64 12.26
CA LEU A 194 4.08 0.69 10.80
C LEU A 194 4.26 -0.70 10.18
N ILE A 195 4.80 -1.64 10.95
CA ILE A 195 4.97 -3.04 10.58
C ILE A 195 4.20 -3.93 11.56
N SER A 196 3.36 -4.82 11.05
CA SER A 196 2.59 -5.75 11.87
C SER A 196 2.53 -7.15 11.28
N GLU A 197 2.76 -8.15 12.13
CA GLU A 197 2.52 -9.56 11.79
C GLU A 197 1.05 -9.95 11.96
N ALA A 198 0.32 -9.26 12.84
CA ALA A 198 -1.10 -9.50 13.09
C ALA A 198 -1.98 -8.63 12.19
N GLN A 199 -3.19 -9.11 11.88
CA GLN A 199 -4.20 -8.32 11.19
C GLN A 199 -4.63 -7.14 12.08
N THR A 200 -4.26 -5.92 11.67
CA THR A 200 -4.60 -4.68 12.37
C THR A 200 -5.85 -4.03 11.78
N GLN A 201 -6.49 -3.14 12.55
CA GLN A 201 -7.60 -2.32 12.06
C GLN A 201 -7.14 -1.13 11.20
N TRP A 202 -5.85 -0.78 11.28
CA TRP A 202 -5.20 0.29 10.50
C TRP A 202 -4.25 -0.28 9.44
N PHE A 203 -3.85 0.56 8.49
CA PHE A 203 -2.86 0.21 7.47
C PHE A 203 -1.48 -0.05 8.09
N SER A 204 -0.94 -1.24 7.87
CA SER A 204 0.44 -1.57 8.22
C SER A 204 1.03 -2.50 7.15
N LEU A 205 2.34 -2.42 6.96
CA LEU A 205 3.07 -3.32 6.08
C LEU A 205 3.47 -4.60 6.82
N ARG A 206 3.72 -5.68 6.07
CA ARG A 206 4.40 -6.88 6.58
C ARG A 206 5.90 -6.79 6.32
N LEU A 207 6.68 -7.66 6.97
CA LEU A 207 8.13 -7.68 6.82
C LEU A 207 8.58 -7.99 5.38
N ASP A 208 7.83 -8.79 4.63
CA ASP A 208 8.14 -9.08 3.23
C ASP A 208 7.97 -7.84 2.35
N ASP A 209 6.98 -6.99 2.64
CA ASP A 209 6.73 -5.74 1.93
C ASP A 209 7.88 -4.74 2.12
N TYR A 210 8.58 -4.79 3.26
CA TYR A 210 9.77 -3.96 3.51
C TYR A 210 10.90 -4.25 2.52
N SER A 211 11.07 -5.51 2.12
CA SER A 211 12.08 -5.90 1.11
C SER A 211 11.79 -5.28 -0.26
N VAL A 212 10.51 -5.09 -0.60
CA VAL A 212 10.09 -4.40 -1.84
C VAL A 212 10.52 -2.94 -1.78
N ILE A 213 10.26 -2.24 -0.68
CA ILE A 213 10.66 -0.84 -0.49
C ILE A 213 12.18 -0.67 -0.55
N ILE A 214 12.93 -1.59 0.07
CA ILE A 214 14.40 -1.62 -0.02
C ILE A 214 14.85 -1.79 -1.47
N ASN A 215 14.29 -2.75 -2.20
CA ASN A 215 14.68 -3.01 -3.59
C ASN A 215 14.38 -1.80 -4.49
N GLU A 216 13.28 -1.11 -4.23
CA GLU A 216 12.93 0.11 -4.96
C GLU A 216 13.94 1.20 -4.61
N PHE A 217 14.23 1.48 -3.34
CA PHE A 217 15.30 2.41 -2.96
C PHE A 217 16.65 2.09 -3.61
N LEU A 218 17.02 0.80 -3.68
CA LEU A 218 18.28 0.35 -4.29
C LEU A 218 18.32 0.55 -5.81
N ASN A 219 17.17 0.51 -6.49
CA ASN A 219 17.09 0.57 -7.95
C ASN A 219 16.38 1.83 -8.49
N SER A 220 15.94 2.74 -7.61
CA SER A 220 15.18 3.94 -7.96
C SER A 220 15.94 4.82 -8.95
N PRO A 221 15.32 5.23 -10.08
CA PRO A 221 15.83 6.35 -10.87
C PRO A 221 15.76 7.65 -10.07
N ASP A 222 16.57 8.64 -10.42
CA ASP A 222 16.71 9.90 -9.67
C ASP A 222 15.37 10.61 -9.39
N GLU A 223 14.41 10.53 -10.32
CA GLU A 223 13.09 11.15 -10.18
C GLU A 223 12.21 10.52 -9.08
N ASN A 224 12.40 9.23 -8.79
CA ASN A 224 11.64 8.49 -7.77
C ASN A 224 12.42 8.27 -6.47
N PHE A 225 13.69 8.65 -6.48
CA PHE A 225 14.60 8.43 -5.37
C PHE A 225 14.06 9.02 -4.06
N GLN A 226 13.55 10.27 -4.10
CA GLN A 226 13.02 10.93 -2.90
C GLN A 226 11.88 10.14 -2.26
N LEU A 227 10.92 9.66 -3.05
CA LEU A 227 9.77 8.91 -2.53
C LEU A 227 10.20 7.60 -1.87
N SER A 228 11.10 6.85 -2.53
CA SER A 228 11.66 5.62 -1.97
C SER A 228 12.50 5.86 -0.71
N LEU A 229 13.24 6.98 -0.65
CA LEU A 229 14.02 7.40 0.51
C LEU A 229 13.11 7.77 1.69
N ASP A 230 12.03 8.50 1.45
CA ASP A 230 11.06 8.87 2.48
C ASP A 230 10.39 7.63 3.09
N LEU A 231 9.96 6.69 2.24
CA LEU A 231 9.37 5.41 2.67
C LEU A 231 10.36 4.58 3.49
N LEU A 232 11.61 4.45 3.02
CA LEU A 232 12.65 3.75 3.75
C LEU A 232 12.94 4.41 5.10
N ASN A 233 13.01 5.76 5.16
CA ASN A 233 13.20 6.47 6.42
C ASN A 233 12.04 6.23 7.39
N LEU A 234 10.81 6.28 6.91
CA LEU A 234 9.63 6.05 7.74
C LEU A 234 9.64 4.64 8.34
N LEU A 235 9.93 3.62 7.53
CA LEU A 235 9.93 2.22 7.96
C LEU A 235 11.13 1.88 8.86
N THR A 236 12.30 2.46 8.62
CA THR A 236 13.48 2.21 9.46
C THR A 236 13.29 2.74 10.89
N ARG A 237 12.38 3.67 11.16
CA ARG A 237 12.04 4.11 12.53
C ARG A 237 11.54 2.97 13.42
N GLU A 238 11.04 1.88 12.85
CA GLU A 238 10.62 0.69 13.59
C GLU A 238 11.79 -0.27 13.87
N ALA A 239 12.97 -0.07 13.27
CA ALA A 239 14.14 -0.93 13.43
C ALA A 239 14.61 -1.12 14.88
N PRO A 240 14.53 -0.12 15.78
CA PRO A 240 14.75 -0.32 17.21
C PRO A 240 13.88 -1.41 17.84
N LYS A 241 12.61 -1.49 17.44
CA LYS A 241 11.64 -2.46 17.97
C LYS A 241 11.67 -3.80 17.25
N TYR A 242 12.04 -3.81 15.97
CA TYR A 242 12.00 -5.00 15.12
C TYR A 242 13.40 -5.30 14.55
N PRO A 243 14.19 -6.17 15.20
CA PRO A 243 15.55 -6.53 14.76
C PRO A 243 15.62 -7.06 13.32
N LEU A 244 14.54 -7.68 12.83
CA LEU A 244 14.50 -8.18 11.46
C LEU A 244 14.58 -7.06 10.41
N ILE A 245 14.03 -5.87 10.68
CA ILE A 245 14.15 -4.69 9.80
C ILE A 245 15.63 -4.32 9.63
N LYS A 246 16.41 -4.38 10.72
CA LYS A 246 17.87 -4.15 10.67
C LYS A 246 18.55 -5.18 9.79
N SER A 247 18.27 -6.46 10.03
CA SER A 247 18.83 -7.57 9.26
C SER A 247 18.54 -7.43 7.76
N ILE A 248 17.30 -7.09 7.37
CA ILE A 248 16.94 -6.91 5.95
C ILE A 248 17.70 -5.71 5.35
N ALA A 249 17.76 -4.58 6.06
CA ALA A 249 18.46 -3.37 5.58
C ALA A 249 19.98 -3.58 5.41
N LEU A 250 20.61 -4.33 6.32
CA LEU A 250 22.03 -4.63 6.27
C LEU A 250 22.36 -5.63 5.15
N ASN A 251 21.62 -6.74 5.08
CA ASN A 251 21.85 -7.81 4.11
C ASN A 251 21.56 -7.37 2.65
N SER A 252 20.67 -6.40 2.46
CA SER A 252 20.35 -5.83 1.14
C SER A 252 21.35 -4.79 0.63
N ARG A 253 22.36 -4.42 1.43
CA ARG A 253 23.29 -3.30 1.15
C ARG A 253 22.64 -1.92 1.11
N ALA A 254 21.40 -1.76 1.58
CA ALA A 254 20.73 -0.45 1.63
C ALA A 254 21.55 0.56 2.45
N ILE A 255 22.12 0.13 3.58
CA ILE A 255 22.96 0.98 4.44
C ILE A 255 24.28 1.37 3.77
N LEU A 256 24.89 0.47 2.98
CA LEU A 256 26.08 0.81 2.20
C LEU A 256 25.76 1.86 1.13
N LYS A 257 24.64 1.68 0.41
CA LYS A 257 24.16 2.67 -0.57
C LYS A 257 23.91 4.04 0.08
N CYS A 258 23.40 4.08 1.32
CA CYS A 258 23.26 5.32 2.09
C CYS A 258 24.61 6.05 2.25
N TYR A 259 25.69 5.35 2.61
CA TYR A 259 27.02 5.94 2.71
C TYR A 259 27.56 6.41 1.36
N ASP A 260 27.38 5.61 0.30
CA ASP A 260 27.82 5.97 -1.05
C ASP A 260 27.16 7.27 -1.54
N ILE A 261 25.85 7.43 -1.29
CA ILE A 261 25.10 8.63 -1.66
C ILE A 261 25.60 9.87 -0.89
N LEU A 262 25.87 9.72 0.41
CA LEU A 262 26.41 10.82 1.22
C LEU A 262 27.82 11.21 0.74
N ALA A 263 28.66 10.23 0.40
CA ALA A 263 30.02 10.46 -0.08
C ALA A 263 30.05 11.12 -1.48
N ALA A 264 29.10 10.80 -2.35
CA ALA A 264 28.98 11.36 -3.70
C ALA A 264 28.47 12.82 -3.73
N GLY A 265 28.19 13.44 -2.58
CA GLY A 265 27.82 14.85 -2.51
C GLY A 265 26.33 15.14 -2.72
N CYS A 266 25.44 14.25 -2.28
CA CYS A 266 23.98 14.42 -2.24
C CYS A 266 23.55 15.90 -2.06
N HIS A 267 23.03 16.57 -3.09
CA HIS A 267 22.93 18.04 -3.09
C HIS A 267 21.78 18.62 -2.25
N ALA A 268 20.76 17.83 -1.92
CA ALA A 268 19.61 18.29 -1.15
C ALA A 268 19.82 18.05 0.36
N ALA A 269 19.85 19.12 1.15
CA ALA A 269 20.02 19.06 2.61
C ALA A 269 18.99 18.14 3.30
N GLY A 270 17.75 18.11 2.81
CA GLY A 270 16.70 17.22 3.33
C GLY A 270 17.01 15.75 3.13
N GLN A 271 17.55 15.37 1.97
CA GLN A 271 17.94 13.98 1.67
C GLN A 271 19.06 13.49 2.58
N ARG A 272 20.08 14.32 2.82
CA ARG A 272 21.18 13.99 3.74
C ARG A 272 20.66 13.66 5.13
N ALA A 273 19.76 14.49 5.67
CA ALA A 273 19.19 14.27 6.99
C ALA A 273 18.39 12.96 7.06
N LEU A 274 17.62 12.62 6.02
CA LEU A 274 16.88 11.36 5.94
C LEU A 274 17.82 10.14 5.87
N ILE A 275 18.90 10.23 5.08
CA ILE A 275 19.87 9.14 4.97
C ILE A 275 20.58 8.91 6.32
N LEU A 276 20.98 9.98 7.00
CA LEU A 276 21.60 9.87 8.33
C LEU A 276 20.61 9.30 9.37
N GLN A 277 19.31 9.63 9.28
CA GLN A 277 18.26 9.01 10.10
C GLN A 277 18.16 7.51 9.87
N ILE A 278 18.12 7.07 8.60
CA ILE A 278 18.10 5.65 8.24
C ILE A 278 19.28 4.91 8.88
N ILE A 279 20.50 5.46 8.72
CA ILE A 279 21.70 4.90 9.34
C ILE A 279 21.54 4.82 10.87
N ALA A 280 21.17 5.92 11.52
CA ALA A 280 20.99 5.98 12.97
C ALA A 280 19.96 4.95 13.48
N ASN A 281 18.83 4.81 12.81
CA ASN A 281 17.76 3.89 13.18
C ASN A 281 18.23 2.42 13.18
N THR A 282 19.17 2.07 12.29
CA THR A 282 19.71 0.70 12.23
C THR A 282 20.80 0.41 13.25
N LEU A 283 21.43 1.43 13.83
CA LEU A 283 22.60 1.27 14.72
C LEU A 283 22.26 0.79 16.12
N GLU A 284 21.07 1.14 16.64
CA GLU A 284 20.73 0.86 18.03
C GLU A 284 20.83 -0.65 18.35
N ASN A 285 21.67 -1.01 19.32
CA ASN A 285 21.89 -2.40 19.74
C ASN A 285 22.26 -3.36 18.58
N CYS A 286 22.97 -2.88 17.54
CA CYS A 286 23.31 -3.68 16.36
C CYS A 286 24.81 -3.61 16.04
N GLN A 287 25.54 -4.68 16.37
CA GLN A 287 26.99 -4.73 16.16
C GLN A 287 27.38 -4.67 14.68
N GLU A 288 26.65 -5.36 13.81
CA GLU A 288 26.92 -5.37 12.37
C GLU A 288 26.76 -3.98 11.73
N ALA A 289 25.68 -3.27 12.09
CA ALA A 289 25.50 -1.88 11.67
C ALA A 289 26.63 -0.98 12.21
N ALA A 290 27.07 -1.21 13.46
CA ALA A 290 28.16 -0.46 14.06
C ALA A 290 29.52 -0.71 13.37
N ASP A 291 29.77 -1.94 12.91
CA ASP A 291 30.98 -2.31 12.16
C ASP A 291 31.02 -1.60 10.79
N ILE A 292 29.89 -1.55 10.09
CA ILE A 292 29.75 -0.80 8.83
C ILE A 292 29.99 0.69 9.11
N ALA A 293 29.33 1.25 10.13
CA ALA A 293 29.45 2.67 10.42
C ALA A 293 30.87 3.09 10.87
N ASP A 294 31.60 2.29 11.67
CA ASP A 294 33.02 2.57 11.99
C ASP A 294 33.90 2.59 10.74
N SER A 295 33.58 1.76 9.74
CA SER A 295 34.32 1.67 8.49
C SER A 295 34.08 2.87 7.54
N HIS A 296 32.86 3.43 7.52
CA HIS A 296 32.46 4.44 6.53
C HIS A 296 32.30 5.85 7.10
N LEU A 297 31.91 6.01 8.36
CA LEU A 297 31.61 7.33 8.94
C LEU A 297 32.84 8.24 8.96
N TYR A 298 34.01 7.69 9.26
CA TYR A 298 35.23 8.48 9.36
C TYR A 298 35.65 9.09 8.01
N ASP A 299 35.54 8.32 6.93
CA ASP A 299 35.87 8.80 5.59
C ASP A 299 34.81 9.77 5.07
N LEU A 300 33.54 9.53 5.39
CA LEU A 300 32.46 10.47 5.09
C LEU A 300 32.71 11.84 5.73
N LEU A 301 33.08 11.88 7.01
CA LEU A 301 33.31 13.13 7.75
C LEU A 301 34.54 13.91 7.25
N LYS A 302 35.47 13.28 6.54
CA LYS A 302 36.61 13.94 5.89
C LYS A 302 36.28 14.49 4.51
N SER A 303 35.18 14.05 3.91
CA SER A 303 34.84 14.42 2.54
C SER A 303 34.48 15.90 2.47
N SER A 304 35.09 16.63 1.53
CA SER A 304 34.72 18.01 1.24
C SER A 304 33.29 18.15 0.71
N GLU A 305 32.72 17.05 0.19
CA GLU A 305 31.35 17.01 -0.32
C GLU A 305 30.29 16.90 0.78
N PHE A 306 30.70 16.53 2.00
CA PHE A 306 29.80 16.35 3.13
C PHE A 306 29.81 17.59 4.03
N ASP A 307 28.80 18.45 3.86
CA ASP A 307 28.67 19.70 4.61
C ASP A 307 28.21 19.45 6.07
N MET A 308 29.18 19.50 6.99
CA MET A 308 28.96 19.43 8.42
C MET A 308 28.51 20.76 9.07
N GLU A 309 28.49 21.87 8.33
CA GLU A 309 27.97 23.16 8.81
C GLU A 309 26.43 23.16 8.80
N ASN A 310 25.81 22.29 8.00
CA ASN A 310 24.37 22.05 8.02
C ASN A 310 23.91 21.55 9.40
N PRO A 311 23.04 22.29 10.13
CA PRO A 311 22.65 21.94 11.50
C PRO A 311 21.98 20.57 11.63
N MET A 312 21.15 20.20 10.66
CA MET A 312 20.43 18.91 10.65
C MET A 312 21.38 17.74 10.43
N CYS A 313 22.34 17.88 9.50
CA CYS A 313 23.35 16.85 9.27
C CYS A 313 24.23 16.65 10.50
N ARG A 314 24.66 17.77 11.11
CA ARG A 314 25.46 17.75 12.34
C ARG A 314 24.73 17.05 13.49
N GLU A 315 23.45 17.32 13.68
CA GLU A 315 22.65 16.68 14.73
C GLU A 315 22.60 15.16 14.57
N TRP A 316 22.28 14.68 13.37
CA TRP A 316 22.21 13.24 13.12
C TRP A 316 23.56 12.54 13.17
N VAL A 317 24.64 13.20 12.76
CA VAL A 317 26.01 12.67 12.97
C VAL A 317 26.29 12.51 14.47
N VAL A 318 25.91 13.48 15.31
CA VAL A 318 26.08 13.35 16.77
C VAL A 318 25.26 12.18 17.31
N VAL A 319 24.03 11.96 16.83
CA VAL A 319 23.22 10.80 17.20
C VAL A 319 23.92 9.50 16.82
N ILE A 320 24.40 9.37 15.58
CA ILE A 320 25.13 8.20 15.09
C ILE A 320 26.34 7.92 15.98
N VAL A 321 27.16 8.92 16.29
CA VAL A 321 28.34 8.76 17.16
C VAL A 321 27.94 8.28 18.54
N LYS A 322 26.90 8.87 19.15
CA LYS A 322 26.39 8.42 20.46
C LYS A 322 25.95 6.96 20.45
N LEU A 323 25.30 6.52 19.38
CA LEU A 323 24.88 5.12 19.20
C LEU A 323 26.06 4.18 18.95
N LEU A 324 27.16 4.67 18.36
CA LEU A 324 28.35 3.87 18.09
C LEU A 324 29.24 3.65 19.31
N VAL A 325 29.33 4.63 20.22
CA VAL A 325 30.23 4.57 21.39
C VAL A 325 30.10 3.25 22.20
N PRO A 326 28.88 2.75 22.51
CA PRO A 326 28.72 1.47 23.21
C PRO A 326 29.32 0.26 22.46
N HIS A 327 29.34 0.29 21.13
CA HIS A 327 29.80 -0.80 20.28
C HIS A 327 31.27 -0.66 19.86
N LYS A 328 31.78 0.58 19.80
CA LYS A 328 33.11 0.94 19.32
C LYS A 328 33.76 1.97 20.26
N PRO A 329 34.19 1.56 21.46
CA PRO A 329 34.84 2.47 22.41
C PRO A 329 36.07 3.15 21.79
N GLY A 330 36.19 4.47 21.95
CA GLY A 330 37.30 5.27 21.40
C GLY A 330 37.03 5.88 20.02
N ILE A 331 35.88 5.62 19.40
CA ILE A 331 35.47 6.29 18.16
C ILE A 331 35.29 7.80 18.37
N GLU A 332 34.84 8.21 19.55
CA GLU A 332 34.76 9.59 20.00
C GLU A 332 36.12 10.31 19.93
N VAL A 333 37.21 9.61 20.27
CA VAL A 333 38.57 10.15 20.20
C VAL A 333 39.03 10.34 18.76
N LYS A 334 38.73 9.37 17.87
CA LYS A 334 39.03 9.48 16.43
C LYS A 334 38.32 10.70 15.81
N ILE A 335 37.06 10.93 16.19
CA ILE A 335 36.24 12.04 15.68
C ILE A 335 36.70 13.38 16.28
N GLU A 336 37.05 13.43 17.56
CA GLU A 336 37.65 14.63 18.15
C GLU A 336 39.00 15.00 17.52
N ALA A 337 39.81 14.01 17.15
CA ALA A 337 41.08 14.25 16.47
C ALA A 337 40.88 14.88 15.08
N LEU A 338 39.85 14.47 14.33
CA LEU A 338 39.48 15.12 13.06
C LEU A 338 39.17 16.61 13.26
N LYS A 339 38.37 16.95 14.26
CA LYS A 339 38.02 18.35 14.57
C LYS A 339 39.26 19.21 14.83
N ARG A 340 40.25 18.66 15.53
CA ARG A 340 41.49 19.40 15.86
C ARG A 340 42.35 19.63 14.62
N ASN A 341 42.43 18.65 13.72
CA ASN A 341 43.19 18.76 12.47
C ASN A 341 42.53 19.72 11.46
N GLU A 342 41.20 19.72 11.33
CA GLU A 342 40.50 20.67 10.45
C GLU A 342 40.57 22.11 10.96
N ARG A 343 40.44 22.34 12.28
CA ARG A 343 40.65 23.68 12.87
C ARG A 343 42.07 24.19 12.67
N ALA A 344 43.07 23.31 12.58
CA ALA A 344 44.44 23.68 12.27
C ALA A 344 44.66 24.06 10.79
N ILE A 345 43.80 23.56 9.88
CA ILE A 345 43.89 23.80 8.44
C ILE A 345 42.97 24.97 8.00
N ASN A 346 41.80 25.14 8.64
CA ASN A 346 40.86 26.22 8.38
C ASN A 346 40.22 26.73 9.69
N PRO A 347 40.80 27.77 10.33
CA PRO A 347 40.44 28.19 11.70
C PRO A 347 39.04 28.79 11.84
N ASN A 348 38.34 29.04 10.74
CA ASN A 348 36.96 29.55 10.74
C ASN A 348 35.89 28.46 10.71
N THR A 349 36.28 27.18 10.55
CA THR A 349 35.34 26.05 10.49
C THR A 349 34.79 25.76 11.88
N LYS A 350 33.52 26.09 12.13
CA LYS A 350 32.83 25.78 13.39
C LYS A 350 32.21 24.38 13.33
N LEU A 351 32.99 23.39 13.73
CA LEU A 351 32.49 22.03 13.99
C LEU A 351 32.19 21.82 15.48
N ILE A 352 30.90 21.54 15.73
CA ILE A 352 30.20 21.17 16.99
C ILE A 352 30.28 22.21 18.11
#